data_AF-A0A554JPZ2-F1
#
_entry.id   AF-A0A554JPZ2-F1
#
_cell.length_a   1.000
_cell.length_b   1.000
_cell.length_c   1.000
_cell.angle_alpha   90.00
_cell.angle_beta   90.00
_cell.angle_gamma   90.00
#
_symmetry.space_group_name_H-M   'P 1'
#
loop_
_entity.id
_entity.type
_entity.pdbx_description
1 polymer ?
#
loop_
_entity_poly.entity_id
_entity_poly.type
_entity_poly.pdbx_seq_one_letter_code
_entity_poly.pdbx_strand_id
1 'polypeptide(L)'
;LELAIIENIQREDLNPVDRARAFQRLIDEFNFTHAEIGKKVGKSREYVSNSVRLLALPEEILSAISQGKISEGHARPLMMLGDRPEEQNTLFKEIMYKKLTVRETEAIGRRIAYDKIRKKGATLDPETQEMEEKLTETLGTRVSIEKRENGGKILIDFFSQEDLNGILELIKSNKVKSGTEMLDKHIDANPVPPKNENIPEYIADSSAVEMTVENLDDRTPVEKKQDENSEEEIYSIKNFSI
;
A
#
# COMPACT_ATOMS: atom_id res chain seq x y z
N LEU A 1 -7.88 -45.60 10.39
CA LEU A 1 -8.03 -44.57 9.34
C LEU A 1 -7.41 -43.24 9.78
N GLU A 2 -7.82 -42.69 10.93
CA GLU A 2 -7.25 -41.45 11.51
C GLU A 2 -5.71 -41.42 11.53
N LEU A 3 -5.09 -42.44 12.14
CA LEU A 3 -3.64 -42.53 12.30
C LEU A 3 -2.90 -42.51 10.95
N ALA A 4 -3.47 -43.17 9.93
CA ALA A 4 -2.91 -43.22 8.58
C ALA A 4 -2.99 -41.86 7.85
N ILE A 5 -4.00 -41.04 8.14
CA ILE A 5 -4.08 -39.68 7.59
C ILE A 5 -3.01 -38.80 8.24
N ILE A 6 -2.86 -38.89 9.57
CA ILE A 6 -1.86 -38.11 10.32
C ILE A 6 -0.43 -38.48 9.88
N GLU A 7 -0.13 -39.76 9.73
CA GLU A 7 1.17 -40.25 9.27
C GLU A 7 1.50 -39.76 7.85
N ASN A 8 0.53 -39.81 6.94
CA ASN A 8 0.71 -39.29 5.57
C ASN A 8 0.92 -37.77 5.54
N ILE A 9 0.29 -37.01 6.44
CA ILE A 9 0.48 -35.56 6.54
C ILE A 9 1.90 -35.18 7.00
N GLN A 10 2.53 -36.01 7.82
CA GLN A 10 3.88 -35.73 8.36
C GLN A 10 5.00 -35.95 7.34
N ARG A 11 4.68 -36.45 6.14
CA ARG A 11 5.65 -36.59 5.05
C ARG A 11 6.11 -35.23 4.55
N GLU A 12 7.42 -35.07 4.40
CA GLU A 12 8.03 -33.80 3.96
C GLU A 12 7.76 -33.45 2.49
N ASP A 13 7.42 -34.44 1.66
CA ASP A 13 7.15 -34.29 0.23
C ASP A 13 5.68 -33.98 -0.10
N LEU A 14 4.83 -33.80 0.92
CA LEU A 14 3.40 -33.58 0.70
C LEU A 14 3.14 -32.18 0.12
N ASN A 15 2.51 -32.18 -1.05
CA ASN A 15 2.05 -30.98 -1.72
C ASN A 15 1.10 -30.15 -0.82
N PRO A 16 1.25 -28.81 -0.78
CA PRO A 16 0.36 -27.89 -0.07
C PRO A 16 -1.13 -28.18 -0.17
N VAL A 17 -1.63 -28.49 -1.38
CA VAL A 17 -3.06 -28.69 -1.62
C VAL A 17 -3.54 -30.02 -1.03
N ASP A 18 -2.74 -31.07 -1.15
CA ASP A 18 -3.09 -32.38 -0.61
C ASP A 18 -3.03 -32.38 0.92
N ARG A 19 -2.07 -31.64 1.49
CA ARG A 19 -2.03 -31.34 2.93
C ARG A 19 -3.29 -30.62 3.41
N ALA A 20 -3.73 -29.60 2.67
CA ALA A 20 -4.97 -28.88 2.99
C ALA A 20 -6.20 -29.82 2.96
N ARG A 21 -6.31 -30.68 1.93
CA ARG A 21 -7.38 -31.68 1.83
C ARG A 21 -7.35 -32.68 2.98
N ALA A 22 -6.16 -33.12 3.39
CA ALA A 22 -6.00 -34.04 4.51
C ALA A 22 -6.41 -33.40 5.85
N PHE A 23 -6.06 -32.13 6.08
CA PHE A 23 -6.56 -31.37 7.22
C PHE A 23 -8.08 -31.21 7.18
N GLN A 24 -8.66 -30.90 6.02
CA GLN A 24 -10.11 -30.78 5.87
C GLN A 24 -10.83 -32.09 6.22
N ARG A 25 -10.30 -33.25 5.80
CA ARG A 25 -10.85 -34.56 6.20
C ARG A 25 -10.78 -34.81 7.70
N LEU A 26 -9.69 -34.41 8.36
CA LEU A 26 -9.58 -34.51 9.81
C LEU A 26 -10.63 -33.66 10.55
N ILE A 27 -11.01 -32.52 9.96
CA ILE A 27 -12.07 -31.66 10.48
C ILE A 27 -13.44 -32.31 10.24
N ASP A 28 -13.72 -32.74 9.01
CA ASP A 28 -15.06 -33.18 8.60
C ASP A 28 -15.42 -34.59 9.09
N GLU A 29 -14.46 -35.52 9.07
CA GLU A 29 -14.71 -36.93 9.42
C GLU A 29 -14.47 -37.23 10.91
N PHE A 30 -13.60 -36.47 11.56
CA PHE A 30 -13.18 -36.71 12.96
C PHE A 30 -13.48 -35.55 13.90
N ASN A 31 -14.11 -34.46 13.41
CA ASN A 31 -14.47 -33.27 14.18
C ASN A 31 -13.30 -32.62 14.94
N PHE A 32 -12.06 -32.77 14.43
CA PHE A 32 -10.93 -32.13 15.08
C PHE A 32 -10.93 -30.63 14.86
N THR A 33 -10.59 -29.90 15.92
CA THR A 33 -10.31 -28.48 15.84
C THR A 33 -8.95 -28.23 15.19
N HIS A 34 -8.76 -27.05 14.58
CA HIS A 34 -7.45 -26.66 14.03
C HIS A 34 -6.32 -26.73 15.07
N ALA A 35 -6.64 -26.50 16.35
CA ALA A 35 -5.66 -26.57 17.43
C ALA A 35 -5.23 -28.01 17.74
N GLU A 36 -6.17 -28.97 17.73
CA GLU A 36 -5.88 -30.39 17.95
C GLU A 36 -5.06 -30.97 16.79
N ILE A 37 -5.42 -30.63 15.56
CA ILE A 37 -4.66 -31.02 14.37
C ILE A 37 -3.24 -30.48 14.48
N GLY A 38 -3.07 -29.18 14.79
CA GLY A 38 -1.76 -28.55 14.96
C GLY A 38 -0.89 -29.28 16.00
N LYS A 39 -1.45 -29.62 17.16
CA LYS A 39 -0.76 -30.40 18.20
C LYS A 39 -0.33 -31.78 17.71
N LYS A 40 -1.19 -32.50 16.99
CA LYS A 40 -0.90 -33.85 16.46
C LYS A 40 0.18 -33.86 15.37
N VAL A 41 0.28 -32.78 14.58
CA VAL A 41 1.26 -32.68 13.47
C VAL A 41 2.49 -31.82 13.80
N GLY A 42 2.60 -31.32 15.04
CA GLY A 42 3.74 -30.49 15.46
C GLY A 42 3.80 -29.12 14.78
N LYS A 43 2.64 -28.53 14.43
CA LYS A 43 2.54 -27.22 13.77
C LYS A 43 1.60 -26.29 14.52
N SER A 44 1.64 -24.99 14.20
CA SER A 44 0.73 -24.02 14.82
C SER A 44 -0.71 -24.20 14.32
N ARG A 45 -1.68 -23.73 15.12
CA ARG A 45 -3.10 -23.66 14.72
C ARG A 45 -3.27 -22.83 13.45
N GLU A 46 -2.49 -21.75 13.33
CA GLU A 46 -2.51 -20.82 12.21
C GLU A 46 -2.04 -21.50 10.92
N TYR A 47 -1.04 -22.38 11.01
CA TYR A 47 -0.53 -23.14 9.87
C TYR A 47 -1.62 -24.07 9.30
N VAL A 48 -2.35 -24.78 10.16
CA VAL A 48 -3.49 -25.63 9.76
C VAL A 48 -4.59 -24.79 9.13
N SER A 49 -4.99 -23.70 9.80
CA SER A 49 -6.03 -22.78 9.32
C SER A 49 -5.70 -22.19 7.94
N ASN A 50 -4.46 -21.73 7.74
CA ASN A 50 -4.01 -21.17 6.47
C ASN A 50 -3.93 -22.21 5.37
N SER A 51 -3.54 -23.45 5.69
CA SER A 51 -3.54 -24.54 4.72
C SER A 51 -4.96 -24.85 4.25
N VAL A 52 -5.90 -25.02 5.19
CA VAL A 52 -7.31 -25.29 4.87
C VAL A 52 -7.94 -24.18 4.03
N ARG A 53 -7.62 -22.92 4.32
CA ARG A 53 -8.06 -21.75 3.56
C ARG A 53 -7.70 -21.79 2.07
N LEU A 54 -6.62 -22.49 1.69
CA LEU A 54 -6.25 -22.65 0.28
C LEU A 54 -7.39 -23.27 -0.53
N LEU A 55 -8.17 -24.18 0.06
CA LEU A 55 -9.27 -24.89 -0.60
C LEU A 55 -10.44 -23.97 -1.00
N ALA A 56 -10.45 -22.72 -0.55
CA ALA A 56 -11.40 -21.72 -1.00
C ALA A 56 -11.08 -21.16 -2.41
N LEU A 57 -9.88 -21.44 -2.95
CA LEU A 57 -9.48 -21.01 -4.27
C LEU A 57 -10.09 -21.89 -5.38
N PRO A 58 -10.30 -21.35 -6.59
CA PRO A 58 -10.69 -22.13 -7.76
C PRO A 58 -9.71 -23.25 -8.09
N GLU A 59 -10.23 -24.34 -8.66
CA GLU A 59 -9.46 -25.54 -9.01
C GLU A 59 -8.25 -25.26 -9.93
N GLU A 60 -8.36 -24.30 -10.86
CA GLU A 60 -7.24 -23.91 -11.73
C GLU A 60 -6.04 -23.39 -10.92
N ILE A 61 -6.31 -22.57 -9.90
CA ILE A 61 -5.29 -21.97 -9.03
C ILE A 61 -4.72 -23.03 -8.10
N LEU A 62 -5.57 -23.90 -7.53
CA LEU A 62 -5.14 -25.04 -6.72
C LEU A 62 -4.23 -25.97 -7.51
N SER A 63 -4.56 -26.27 -8.76
CA SER A 63 -3.74 -27.10 -9.64
C SER A 63 -2.37 -26.48 -9.91
N ALA A 64 -2.29 -25.15 -10.09
CA ALA A 64 -1.02 -24.45 -10.25
C ALA A 64 -0.15 -24.49 -8.98
N ILE A 65 -0.74 -24.35 -7.80
CA ILE A 65 -0.04 -24.51 -6.52
C ILE A 65 0.44 -25.96 -6.37
N SER A 66 -0.42 -26.92 -6.70
CA SER A 66 -0.14 -28.35 -6.61
C SER A 66 1.04 -28.78 -7.47
N GLN A 67 1.18 -28.18 -8.65
CA GLN A 67 2.27 -28.46 -9.59
C GLN A 67 3.54 -27.66 -9.28
N GLY A 68 3.53 -26.82 -8.23
CA GLY A 68 4.65 -25.95 -7.88
C GLY A 68 4.90 -24.81 -8.88
N LYS A 69 3.93 -24.50 -9.76
CA LYS A 69 4.03 -23.39 -10.71
C LYS A 69 3.98 -22.03 -10.01
N ILE A 70 3.22 -21.96 -8.93
CA ILE A 70 3.17 -20.83 -8.01
C ILE A 70 3.32 -21.36 -6.57
N SER A 71 3.95 -20.58 -5.70
CA SER A 71 4.08 -20.95 -4.28
C SER A 71 2.81 -20.67 -3.47
N GLU A 72 2.68 -21.32 -2.32
CA GLU A 72 1.61 -21.06 -1.33
C GLU A 72 1.47 -19.58 -0.96
N GLY A 73 2.57 -18.81 -0.99
CA GLY A 73 2.56 -17.38 -0.69
C GLY A 73 1.69 -16.56 -1.65
N HIS A 74 1.56 -17.00 -2.91
CA HIS A 74 0.71 -16.35 -3.90
C HIS A 74 -0.79 -16.57 -3.65
N ALA A 75 -1.14 -17.55 -2.81
CA ALA A 75 -2.54 -17.84 -2.51
C ALA A 75 -3.23 -16.71 -1.75
N ARG A 76 -2.53 -16.05 -0.81
CA ARG A 76 -3.14 -15.02 0.04
C ARG A 76 -3.64 -13.81 -0.75
N PRO A 77 -2.85 -13.18 -1.66
CA PRO A 77 -3.36 -12.10 -2.51
C PRO A 77 -4.51 -12.53 -3.43
N LEU A 78 -4.46 -13.77 -3.96
CA LEU A 78 -5.53 -14.30 -4.81
C LEU A 78 -6.82 -14.51 -4.01
N MET A 79 -6.72 -15.01 -2.77
CA MET A 79 -7.85 -15.17 -1.86
C MET A 79 -8.49 -13.82 -1.49
N MET A 80 -7.70 -12.74 -1.37
CA MET A 80 -8.23 -11.40 -1.10
C MET A 80 -9.17 -10.90 -2.21
N LEU A 81 -9.05 -11.46 -3.43
CA LEU A 81 -9.90 -11.17 -4.58
C LEU A 81 -10.98 -12.24 -4.80
N GLY A 82 -11.25 -13.10 -3.81
CA GLY A 82 -12.22 -14.20 -3.94
C GLY A 82 -13.65 -13.75 -4.23
N ASP A 83 -13.99 -12.49 -3.95
CA ASP A 83 -15.27 -11.87 -4.30
C ASP A 83 -15.30 -11.26 -5.71
N ARG A 84 -14.19 -11.33 -6.45
CA ARG A 84 -13.99 -10.73 -7.78
C ARG A 84 -13.30 -11.74 -8.71
N PRO A 85 -14.03 -12.74 -9.23
CA PRO A 85 -13.44 -13.85 -9.97
C PRO A 85 -12.67 -13.41 -11.22
N GLU A 86 -13.13 -12.36 -11.92
CA GLU A 86 -12.45 -11.84 -13.11
C GLU A 86 -11.06 -11.26 -12.80
N GLU A 87 -10.95 -10.48 -11.71
CA GLU A 87 -9.69 -9.88 -11.29
C GLU A 87 -8.75 -10.91 -10.67
N GLN A 88 -9.30 -11.85 -9.90
CA GLN A 88 -8.53 -12.98 -9.38
C GLN A 88 -7.91 -13.78 -10.53
N ASN A 89 -8.67 -14.08 -11.59
CA ASN A 89 -8.16 -14.75 -12.77
C ASN A 89 -7.13 -13.93 -13.54
N THR A 90 -7.34 -12.61 -13.65
CA THR A 90 -6.39 -11.71 -14.30
C THR A 90 -5.06 -11.70 -13.56
N LEU A 91 -5.10 -11.53 -12.23
CA LEU A 91 -3.91 -11.58 -11.38
C LEU A 91 -3.22 -12.94 -11.47
N PHE A 92 -3.98 -14.04 -11.43
CA PHE A 92 -3.42 -15.38 -11.59
C PHE A 92 -2.68 -15.57 -12.92
N LYS A 93 -3.28 -15.15 -14.03
CA LYS A 93 -2.63 -15.18 -15.36
C LYS A 93 -1.37 -14.31 -15.39
N GLU A 94 -1.41 -13.15 -14.73
CA GLU A 94 -0.26 -12.25 -14.66
C GLU A 94 0.90 -12.86 -13.85
N ILE A 95 0.61 -13.50 -12.71
CA ILE A 95 1.61 -14.25 -11.92
C ILE A 95 2.26 -15.32 -12.78
N MET A 96 1.46 -16.09 -13.52
CA MET A 96 1.93 -17.18 -14.37
C MET A 96 2.78 -16.70 -15.54
N TYR A 97 2.37 -15.60 -16.20
CA TYR A 97 3.06 -15.09 -17.38
C TYR A 97 4.31 -14.29 -17.02
N LYS A 98 4.21 -13.38 -16.05
CA LYS A 98 5.30 -12.47 -15.65
C LYS A 98 6.21 -13.06 -14.57
N LYS A 99 5.89 -14.25 -14.04
CA LYS A 99 6.59 -14.90 -12.92
C LYS A 99 6.78 -13.95 -11.73
N LEU A 100 5.69 -13.27 -11.36
CA LEU A 100 5.70 -12.30 -10.28
C LEU A 100 6.17 -12.96 -8.97
N THR A 101 6.87 -12.19 -8.16
CA THR A 101 7.21 -12.59 -6.80
C THR A 101 5.98 -12.48 -5.89
N VAL A 102 6.01 -13.19 -4.75
CA VAL A 102 4.95 -13.11 -3.74
C VAL A 102 4.71 -11.68 -3.28
N ARG A 103 5.78 -10.89 -3.11
CA ARG A 103 5.71 -9.49 -2.66
C ARG A 103 5.02 -8.59 -3.69
N GLU A 104 5.38 -8.73 -4.97
CA GLU A 104 4.74 -7.97 -6.06
C GLU A 104 3.26 -8.34 -6.18
N THR A 105 2.96 -9.64 -6.12
CA THR A 105 1.60 -10.15 -6.15
C THR A 105 0.76 -9.60 -5.00
N GLU A 106 1.34 -9.52 -3.79
CA GLU A 106 0.67 -8.94 -2.63
C GLU A 106 0.44 -7.44 -2.79
N ALA A 107 1.40 -6.69 -3.35
CA ALA A 107 1.23 -5.27 -3.63
C ALA A 107 0.09 -5.02 -4.64
N ILE A 108 0.01 -5.82 -5.71
CA ILE A 108 -1.04 -5.73 -6.72
C ILE A 108 -2.40 -6.09 -6.10
N GLY A 109 -2.50 -7.22 -5.40
CA GLY A 109 -3.73 -7.65 -4.73
C GLY A 109 -4.24 -6.61 -3.72
N ARG A 110 -3.34 -6.00 -2.93
CA ARG A 110 -3.70 -4.90 -2.02
C ARG A 110 -4.17 -3.65 -2.75
N ARG A 111 -3.52 -3.26 -3.85
CA ARG A 111 -3.93 -2.09 -4.65
C ARG A 111 -5.35 -2.28 -5.21
N ILE A 112 -5.61 -3.44 -5.80
CA ILE A 112 -6.93 -3.79 -6.36
C ILE A 112 -8.01 -3.78 -5.26
N ALA A 113 -7.72 -4.34 -4.09
CA ALA A 113 -8.63 -4.33 -2.95
C ALA A 113 -8.85 -2.92 -2.37
N TYR A 114 -7.82 -2.07 -2.35
CA TYR A 114 -7.90 -0.70 -1.86
C TYR A 114 -8.69 0.21 -2.81
N ASP A 115 -8.46 0.10 -4.12
CA ASP A 115 -9.21 0.84 -5.15
C ASP A 115 -10.71 0.53 -5.07
N LYS A 116 -11.08 -0.68 -4.65
CA LYS A 116 -12.47 -1.06 -4.35
C LYS A 116 -13.03 -0.31 -3.13
N ILE A 117 -12.31 -0.28 -2.01
CA ILE A 117 -12.78 0.44 -0.80
C ILE A 117 -12.99 1.92 -1.14
N ARG A 118 -12.09 2.48 -1.95
CA ARG A 118 -12.20 3.85 -2.44
C ARG A 118 -13.40 4.05 -3.37
N LYS A 119 -13.59 3.21 -4.38
CA LYS A 119 -14.73 3.29 -5.32
C LYS A 119 -16.08 2.99 -4.66
N LYS A 120 -16.11 2.16 -3.62
CA LYS A 120 -17.33 1.80 -2.89
C LYS A 120 -17.69 2.81 -1.80
N GLY A 121 -16.71 3.55 -1.27
CA GLY A 121 -16.90 4.68 -0.36
C GLY A 121 -17.18 6.01 -1.06
N ALA A 122 -16.75 6.16 -2.31
CA ALA A 122 -17.23 7.20 -3.19
C ALA A 122 -18.63 6.80 -3.70
N THR A 123 -19.67 7.09 -2.93
CA THR A 123 -20.92 7.52 -3.56
C THR A 123 -20.53 8.71 -4.43
N LEU A 124 -20.40 8.47 -5.73
CA LEU A 124 -20.14 9.52 -6.71
C LEU A 124 -21.28 10.52 -6.56
N ASP A 125 -20.97 11.62 -5.88
CA ASP A 125 -21.81 12.79 -5.81
C ASP A 125 -22.14 13.19 -7.27
N PRO A 126 -23.42 13.27 -7.68
CA PRO A 126 -23.78 13.56 -9.08
C PRO A 126 -23.06 14.80 -9.63
N GLU A 127 -22.78 15.77 -8.75
CA GLU A 127 -22.00 16.98 -9.05
C GLU A 127 -20.55 16.66 -9.46
N THR A 128 -19.92 15.67 -8.83
CA THR A 128 -18.54 15.24 -9.16
C THR A 128 -18.51 14.55 -10.52
N GLN A 129 -19.55 13.78 -10.86
CA GLN A 129 -19.66 13.11 -12.16
C GLN A 129 -19.86 14.11 -13.31
N GLU A 130 -20.69 15.14 -13.12
CA GLU A 130 -20.82 16.22 -14.11
C GLU A 130 -19.51 17.00 -14.30
N MET A 131 -18.74 17.18 -13.22
CA MET A 131 -17.41 17.82 -13.32
C MET A 131 -16.39 16.93 -14.05
N GLU A 132 -16.39 15.62 -13.80
CA GLU A 132 -15.56 14.66 -14.53
C GLU A 132 -15.89 14.66 -16.04
N GLU A 133 -17.17 14.68 -16.39
CA GLU A 133 -17.62 14.69 -17.79
C GLU A 133 -17.20 15.98 -18.51
N LYS A 134 -17.41 17.15 -17.88
CA LYS A 134 -16.96 18.45 -18.44
C LYS A 134 -15.44 18.52 -18.60
N LEU A 135 -14.68 18.01 -17.64
CA LEU A 135 -13.21 17.98 -17.74
C LEU A 135 -12.73 17.00 -18.80
N THR A 136 -13.40 15.86 -18.95
CA THR A 136 -13.12 14.88 -20.01
C THR A 136 -13.40 15.46 -21.39
N GLU A 137 -14.51 16.19 -21.56
CA GLU A 137 -14.87 16.86 -22.81
C GLU A 137 -13.90 18.01 -23.14
N THR A 138 -13.47 18.77 -22.14
CA THR A 138 -12.55 19.92 -22.33
C THR A 138 -11.11 19.48 -22.59
N LEU A 139 -10.61 18.46 -21.88
CA LEU A 139 -9.23 18.00 -21.98
C LEU A 139 -9.04 16.93 -23.06
N GLY A 140 -10.12 16.30 -23.55
CA GLY A 140 -10.06 15.21 -24.52
C GLY A 140 -9.39 13.94 -23.98
N THR A 141 -9.15 13.87 -22.66
CA THR A 141 -8.53 12.73 -21.98
C THR A 141 -9.36 12.29 -20.80
N ARG A 142 -9.13 11.06 -20.32
CA ARG A 142 -9.88 10.53 -19.19
C ARG A 142 -9.49 11.25 -17.89
N VAL A 143 -10.49 11.80 -17.20
CA VAL A 143 -10.32 12.48 -15.92
C VAL A 143 -11.06 11.72 -14.82
N SER A 144 -10.42 11.58 -13.65
CA SER A 144 -11.04 11.03 -12.45
C SER A 144 -10.85 11.98 -11.28
N ILE A 145 -11.94 12.34 -10.60
CA ILE A 145 -11.96 13.24 -9.44
C ILE A 145 -12.21 12.41 -8.19
N GLU A 146 -11.31 12.54 -7.22
CA GLU A 146 -11.35 11.83 -5.96
C GLU A 146 -11.51 12.84 -4.82
N LYS A 147 -12.76 13.05 -4.39
CA LYS A 147 -13.13 13.95 -3.27
C LYS A 147 -12.76 13.30 -1.92
N ARG A 148 -12.24 14.09 -0.97
CA ARG A 148 -12.00 13.71 0.43
C ARG A 148 -12.81 14.64 1.35
N GLU A 149 -12.90 14.33 2.65
CA GLU A 149 -13.63 15.17 3.64
C GLU A 149 -13.13 16.63 3.66
N ASN A 150 -11.86 16.87 3.35
CA ASN A 150 -11.33 18.20 3.08
C ASN A 150 -10.37 18.16 1.88
N GLY A 151 -10.78 18.76 0.75
CA GLY A 151 -10.03 18.76 -0.52
C GLY A 151 -10.27 17.54 -1.42
N GLY A 152 -9.40 17.34 -2.42
CA GLY A 152 -9.52 16.24 -3.38
C GLY A 152 -8.30 16.09 -4.28
N LYS A 153 -8.30 15.05 -5.11
CA LYS A 153 -7.28 14.82 -6.14
C LYS A 153 -7.95 14.67 -7.50
N ILE A 154 -7.32 15.19 -8.55
CA ILE A 154 -7.73 14.98 -9.94
C ILE A 154 -6.63 14.14 -10.59
N LEU A 155 -6.99 12.98 -11.14
CA LEU A 155 -6.13 12.17 -12.00
C LEU A 155 -6.52 12.44 -13.45
N ILE A 156 -5.52 12.72 -14.29
CA ILE A 156 -5.68 12.95 -15.71
C ILE A 156 -4.75 11.95 -16.42
N ASP A 157 -5.32 11.07 -17.23
CA ASP A 157 -4.54 10.13 -18.03
C ASP A 157 -3.99 10.87 -19.27
N PHE A 158 -2.73 10.62 -19.62
CA PHE A 158 -2.10 11.13 -20.85
C PHE A 158 -1.40 10.00 -21.59
N PHE A 159 -1.41 10.05 -22.93
CA PHE A 159 -0.87 8.97 -23.77
C PHE A 159 0.46 9.35 -24.42
N SER A 160 0.76 10.65 -24.51
CA SER A 160 1.99 11.17 -25.06
C SER A 160 2.54 12.36 -24.26
N GLN A 161 3.82 12.68 -24.47
CA GLN A 161 4.43 13.88 -23.89
C GLN A 161 3.80 15.17 -24.47
N GLU A 162 3.28 15.09 -25.69
CA GLU A 162 2.58 16.18 -26.37
C GLU A 162 1.21 16.44 -25.73
N ASP A 163 0.49 15.39 -25.32
CA ASP A 163 -0.78 15.49 -24.59
C ASP A 163 -0.56 16.19 -23.24
N LEU A 164 0.51 15.81 -22.53
CA LEU A 164 0.87 16.44 -21.26
C LEU A 164 1.15 17.95 -21.45
N ASN A 165 1.87 18.31 -22.52
CA ASN A 165 2.13 19.71 -22.85
C ASN A 165 0.84 20.45 -23.24
N GLY A 166 -0.07 19.82 -23.98
CA GLY A 166 -1.37 20.38 -24.34
C GLY A 166 -2.26 20.63 -23.12
N ILE A 167 -2.32 19.67 -22.20
CA ILE A 167 -2.99 19.85 -20.89
C ILE A 167 -2.37 21.01 -20.12
N LEU A 168 -1.04 21.11 -20.13
CA LEU A 168 -0.30 22.15 -19.43
C LEU A 168 -0.54 23.55 -20.03
N GLU A 169 -0.70 23.66 -21.36
CA GLU A 169 -1.08 24.92 -22.02
C GLU A 169 -2.54 25.31 -21.74
N LEU A 170 -3.46 24.35 -21.76
CA LEU A 170 -4.87 24.57 -21.41
C LEU A 170 -5.03 25.08 -19.97
N ILE A 171 -4.24 24.56 -19.03
CA ILE A 171 -4.24 25.01 -17.63
C ILE A 171 -3.58 26.39 -17.47
N LYS A 172 -2.48 26.66 -18.19
CA LYS A 172 -1.77 27.96 -18.13
C LYS A 172 -2.58 29.14 -18.67
N SER A 173 -3.56 28.89 -19.54
CA SER A 173 -4.43 29.92 -20.11
C SER A 173 -5.24 30.67 -19.06
N ASN A 174 -5.48 30.06 -17.89
CA ASN A 174 -6.28 30.67 -16.82
C ASN A 174 -5.40 31.16 -15.65
N LYS A 175 -4.77 32.33 -15.86
CA LYS A 175 -4.01 33.17 -14.90
C LYS A 175 -3.07 32.43 -13.94
N VAL A 176 -1.77 32.77 -14.05
CA VAL A 176 -0.76 32.50 -13.01
C VAL A 176 -1.30 32.96 -11.64
N LYS A 177 -1.73 32.01 -10.82
CA LYS A 177 -1.96 32.19 -9.39
C LYS A 177 -0.74 31.61 -8.69
N SER A 178 -0.21 32.33 -7.71
CA SER A 178 0.90 31.86 -6.88
C SER A 178 0.58 30.47 -6.31
N GLY A 179 1.60 29.60 -6.23
CA GLY A 179 1.43 28.19 -5.80
C GLY A 179 0.79 28.01 -4.43
N THR A 180 0.70 29.06 -3.61
CA THR A 180 0.05 29.06 -2.30
C THR A 180 -1.33 29.73 -2.29
N GLU A 181 -1.74 30.52 -3.29
CA GLU A 181 -2.95 31.36 -3.21
C GLU A 181 -4.25 30.56 -2.95
N MET A 182 -4.37 29.36 -3.50
CA MET A 182 -5.54 28.50 -3.26
C MET A 182 -5.50 27.86 -1.87
N LEU A 183 -4.29 27.60 -1.34
CA LEU A 183 -4.06 27.10 0.00
C LEU A 183 -4.32 28.22 1.02
N ASP A 184 -3.81 29.43 0.78
CA ASP A 184 -3.98 30.62 1.60
C ASP A 184 -5.47 31.00 1.70
N LYS A 185 -6.21 30.99 0.57
CA LYS A 185 -7.67 31.20 0.58
C LYS A 185 -8.43 30.12 1.34
N HIS A 186 -7.96 28.88 1.31
CA HIS A 186 -8.59 27.80 2.07
C HIS A 186 -8.31 27.94 3.57
N ILE A 187 -7.11 28.37 3.95
CA ILE A 187 -6.73 28.69 5.33
C ILE A 187 -7.54 29.90 5.85
N ASP A 188 -7.72 30.94 5.03
CA ASP A 188 -8.53 32.12 5.38
C ASP A 188 -10.02 31.77 5.55
N ALA A 189 -10.55 30.88 4.69
CA ALA A 189 -11.95 30.44 4.75
C ALA A 189 -12.21 29.44 5.90
N ASN A 190 -11.19 28.68 6.30
CA ASN A 190 -11.23 27.71 7.41
C ASN A 190 -10.08 28.02 8.39
N PRO A 191 -10.24 29.04 9.25
CA PRO A 191 -9.16 29.51 10.12
C PRO A 191 -8.76 28.51 11.22
N VAL A 192 -9.58 27.48 11.45
CA VAL A 192 -9.29 26.42 12.41
C VAL A 192 -8.81 25.19 11.64
N PRO A 193 -7.53 24.80 11.77
CA PRO A 193 -7.06 23.56 11.17
C PRO A 193 -7.84 22.38 11.75
N PRO A 194 -8.14 21.34 10.96
CA PRO A 194 -8.84 20.16 11.46
C PRO A 194 -8.07 19.60 12.66
N LYS A 195 -8.75 19.42 13.79
CA LYS A 195 -8.15 18.82 14.99
C LYS A 195 -7.62 17.44 14.61
N ASN A 196 -6.30 17.32 14.55
CA ASN A 196 -5.67 16.02 14.43
C ASN A 196 -5.68 15.41 15.84
N GLU A 197 -6.60 14.47 16.07
CA GLU A 197 -6.77 13.76 17.34
C GLU A 197 -5.54 12.94 17.74
N ASN A 198 -4.55 12.81 16.85
CA ASN A 198 -3.28 12.12 17.10
C ASN A 198 -2.10 13.06 17.44
N ILE A 199 -2.35 14.33 17.77
CA ILE A 199 -1.28 15.22 18.26
C ILE A 199 -1.04 14.90 19.75
N PRO A 200 0.18 14.53 20.17
CA PRO A 200 0.53 14.38 21.58
C PRO A 200 0.25 15.68 22.35
N GLU A 201 -0.40 15.56 23.52
CA GLU A 201 -0.93 16.66 24.33
C GLU A 201 0.12 17.74 24.69
N TYR A 202 1.41 17.41 24.68
CA TYR A 202 2.49 18.37 24.96
C TYR A 202 2.68 19.46 23.89
N ILE A 203 2.16 19.27 22.67
CA ILE A 203 2.28 20.25 21.57
C ILE A 203 1.18 21.33 21.65
N ALA A 204 0.14 21.12 22.46
CA ALA A 204 -1.03 22.01 22.49
C ALA A 204 -0.80 23.35 23.22
N ASP A 205 0.33 23.53 23.93
CA ASP A 205 0.62 24.71 24.74
C ASP A 205 1.97 25.36 24.41
N SER A 206 2.22 25.61 23.12
CA SER A 206 3.22 26.60 22.74
C SER A 206 2.54 27.79 22.05
N SER A 207 2.15 28.77 22.86
CA SER A 207 2.09 30.15 22.39
C SER A 207 3.38 30.45 21.63
N ALA A 208 3.26 30.84 20.36
CA ALA A 208 4.35 31.07 19.42
C ALA A 208 5.55 31.78 20.07
N VAL A 209 6.59 31.03 20.38
CA VAL A 209 7.94 31.57 20.53
C VAL A 209 8.56 31.44 19.15
N GLU A 210 8.82 32.57 18.48
CA GLU A 210 9.60 32.59 17.24
C GLU A 210 10.96 31.95 17.51
N MET A 211 11.12 30.69 17.08
CA MET A 211 12.42 30.03 17.05
C MET A 211 13.23 30.61 15.88
N THR A 212 14.05 31.61 16.17
CA THR A 212 15.15 31.99 15.28
C THR A 212 16.18 30.85 15.25
N VAL A 213 16.88 30.70 14.11
CA VAL A 213 17.89 29.64 13.89
C VAL A 213 19.01 29.65 14.94
N GLU A 214 19.23 30.79 15.60
CA GLU A 214 20.18 30.94 16.71
C GLU A 214 19.79 30.13 17.97
N ASN A 215 18.51 29.83 18.17
CA ASN A 215 18.00 29.11 19.35
C ASN A 215 18.05 27.57 19.20
N LEU A 216 18.49 27.05 18.06
CA LEU A 216 18.62 25.61 17.80
C LEU A 216 20.03 25.07 18.02
N ASP A 217 21.02 25.94 18.26
CA ASP A 217 22.41 25.54 18.45
C ASP A 217 22.71 25.41 19.95
N ASP A 218 22.56 24.18 20.44
CA ASP A 218 22.77 23.72 21.81
C ASP A 218 24.25 23.55 22.20
N ARG A 219 25.18 23.82 21.27
CA ARG A 219 26.63 23.80 21.54
C ARG A 219 27.05 24.93 22.46
N THR A 220 27.92 24.61 23.41
CA THR A 220 28.51 25.60 24.31
C THR A 220 29.43 26.58 23.55
N PRO A 221 29.67 27.80 24.06
CA PRO A 221 30.58 28.76 23.41
C PRO A 221 32.02 28.25 23.22
N VAL A 222 32.41 27.22 23.97
CA VAL A 222 33.72 26.55 23.85
C VAL A 222 33.74 25.61 22.66
N GLU A 223 32.67 24.84 22.44
CA GLU A 223 32.53 23.94 21.29
C GLU A 223 32.46 24.71 19.97
N LYS A 224 31.75 25.85 19.94
CA LYS A 224 31.71 26.71 18.75
C LYS A 224 33.08 27.25 18.34
N LYS A 225 33.91 27.63 19.31
CA LYS A 225 35.29 28.09 19.06
C LYS A 225 36.25 26.97 18.64
N GLN A 226 35.95 25.73 19.02
CA GLN A 226 36.76 24.57 18.67
C GLN A 226 36.53 24.17 17.20
N ASP A 227 35.27 24.23 16.75
CA ASP A 227 34.92 23.98 15.35
C ASP A 227 35.53 25.05 14.42
N GLU A 228 35.43 26.34 14.76
CA GLU A 228 36.01 27.43 13.96
C GLU A 228 37.54 27.29 13.78
N ASN A 229 38.26 26.94 14.85
CA ASN A 229 39.70 26.68 14.76
C ASN A 229 40.03 25.42 13.93
N SER A 230 39.17 24.39 13.99
CA SER A 230 39.38 23.15 13.25
C SER A 230 39.13 23.31 11.75
N GLU A 231 38.15 24.13 11.35
CA GLU A 231 37.91 24.45 9.94
C GLU A 231 39.07 25.26 9.34
N GLU A 232 39.64 26.22 10.07
CA GLU A 232 40.81 26.97 9.62
C GLU A 232 42.07 26.10 9.45
N GLU A 233 42.24 25.05 10.27
CA GLU A 233 43.34 24.08 10.12
C GLU A 233 43.17 23.19 8.88
N ILE A 234 41.95 22.77 8.55
CA ILE A 234 41.67 21.88 7.41
C ILE A 234 41.96 22.58 6.08
N TYR A 235 41.70 23.89 5.98
CA TYR A 235 41.91 24.68 4.77
C TYR A 235 43.21 25.52 4.78
N SER A 236 44.08 25.30 5.76
CA SER A 236 45.38 25.99 5.83
C SER A 236 46.30 25.55 4.68
N ILE A 237 46.76 26.53 3.89
CA ILE A 237 47.63 26.36 2.72
C ILE A 237 48.96 25.67 3.09
N LYS A 238 49.33 25.62 4.38
CA LYS A 238 50.49 24.85 4.87
C LYS A 238 50.34 23.34 4.68
N ASN A 239 49.11 22.81 4.60
CA ASN A 239 48.84 21.38 4.41
C ASN A 239 48.87 20.93 2.94
N PHE A 240 49.05 21.87 1.99
CA PHE A 240 49.02 21.61 0.54
C PHE A 240 50.30 22.01 -0.22
N SER A 241 51.41 22.28 0.48
CA SER A 241 52.71 22.47 -0.18
C SER A 241 53.41 21.11 -0.42
N ILE A 242 53.82 20.87 -1.67
CA ILE A 242 54.53 19.69 -2.20
C ILE A 242 55.98 19.62 -1.67
#